data_AF-A0AAP0MTH8-F1
#
_entry.id   AF-A0AAP0MTH8-F1
#
_cell.length_a   1.000
_cell.length_b   1.000
_cell.length_c   1.000
_cell.angle_alpha   90.00
_cell.angle_beta   90.00
_cell.angle_gamma   90.00
#
_symmetry.space_group_name_H-M   'P 1'
#
loop_
_entity.id
_entity.type
_entity.pdbx_description
1 polymer ?
#
loop_
_entity_poly.entity_id
_entity_poly.type
_entity_poly.pdbx_seq_one_letter_code
_entity_poly.pdbx_strand_id
1 'polypeptide(L)' 'MKWRSQVNGNLIKFRNLKCDCRVRAAVQISKTEDNPNKLFYNCPYDVCDFFQWWCPEPSDFDNGAFFEGHRSVQ' A
#
# COMPACT_ATOMS: atom_id res chain seq x y z
N MET A 1 -8.50 -15.48 -3.65
CA MET A 1 -7.33 -15.14 -2.79
C MET A 1 -7.36 -13.65 -2.51
N LYS A 2 -7.42 -13.24 -1.23
CA LYS A 2 -7.38 -11.82 -0.82
C LYS A 2 -6.02 -11.57 -0.17
N TRP A 3 -5.18 -10.75 -0.80
CA TRP A 3 -3.91 -10.31 -0.22
C TRP A 3 -4.19 -9.31 0.89
N ARG A 4 -3.97 -9.71 2.15
CA ARG A 4 -4.02 -8.84 3.32
C ARG A 4 -2.58 -8.58 3.77
N SER A 5 -2.03 -7.43 3.38
CA SER A 5 -0.76 -6.97 3.92
C SER A 5 -1.03 -6.25 5.23
N GLN A 6 -0.57 -6.81 6.35
CA GLN A 6 -0.61 -6.15 7.65
C GLN A 6 0.66 -5.31 7.80
N VAL A 7 0.50 -4.02 8.09
CA VAL A 7 1.63 -3.13 8.44
C VAL A 7 1.31 -2.52 9.79
N ASN A 8 2.16 -2.75 10.79
CA ASN A 8 2.00 -2.23 12.16
C ASN A 8 0.62 -2.53 12.80
N GLY A 9 0.07 -3.73 12.56
CA GLY A 9 -1.22 -4.16 13.13
C GLY A 9 -2.47 -3.61 12.42
N ASN A 10 -2.31 -2.71 11.44
CA ASN A 10 -3.43 -2.14 10.68
C ASN A 10 -3.47 -2.72 9.25
N LEU A 11 -4.68 -2.91 8.74
CA LEU A 11 -4.90 -3.24 7.33
C LEU A 11 -4.76 -1.95 6.50
N ILE A 12 -3.74 -1.90 5.66
CA ILE A 12 -3.56 -0.81 4.70
C ILE A 12 -4.17 -1.23 3.36
N LYS A 13 -5.08 -0.39 2.84
CA LYS A 13 -5.65 -0.54 1.50
C LYS A 13 -4.86 0.33 0.53
N PHE A 14 -4.23 -0.29 -0.47
CA PHE A 14 -3.54 0.45 -1.52
C PHE A 14 -4.50 0.83 -2.64
N ARG A 15 -4.46 2.11 -3.04
CA ARG A 15 -5.19 2.60 -4.20
C ARG A 15 -4.59 1.99 -5.46
N ASN A 16 -5.43 1.47 -6.34
CA ASN A 16 -4.99 0.82 -7.56
C ASN A 16 -4.79 1.86 -8.67
N LEU A 17 -3.63 2.53 -8.64
CA LEU A 17 -3.28 3.55 -9.63
C LEU A 17 -2.98 2.92 -10.99
N LYS A 18 -3.18 3.70 -12.05
CA LYS A 18 -2.77 3.34 -13.41
C LYS A 18 -1.62 4.25 -13.84
N CYS A 19 -0.60 3.67 -14.45
CA CYS A 19 0.44 4.42 -15.13
C CYS A 19 -0.05 4.96 -16.48
N ASP A 20 0.81 5.68 -17.20
CA ASP A 20 0.47 6.27 -18.50
C ASP A 20 0.20 5.23 -19.59
N CYS A 21 0.74 4.01 -19.45
CA CYS A 21 0.39 2.86 -20.29
C CYS A 21 -1.03 2.32 -20.03
N ARG A 22 -1.80 2.95 -19.10
CA ARG A 22 -3.16 2.56 -18.68
C ARG A 22 -3.28 1.19 -18.00
N VAL A 23 -2.15 0.57 -17.65
CA VAL A 23 -2.08 -0.65 -16.84
C VAL A 23 -1.92 -0.31 -15.35
N ARG A 24 -2.26 -1.26 -14.47
CA ARG A 24 -2.12 -1.10 -13.02
C ARG A 24 -0.66 -0.87 -12.66
N ALA A 25 -0.39 0.14 -11.85
CA ALA A 25 0.94 0.41 -11.33
C ALA A 25 1.37 -0.67 -10.33
N ALA A 26 2.67 -0.95 -10.27
CA ALA A 26 3.24 -1.75 -9.20
C ALA A 26 3.41 -0.89 -7.94
N VAL A 27 3.46 -1.54 -6.77
CA VAL A 27 3.84 -0.91 -5.49
C VAL A 27 5.19 -1.48 -5.08
N GLN A 28 6.18 -0.62 -4.87
CA GLN A 28 7.55 -1.01 -4.55
C GLN A 28 8.07 -0.26 -3.32
N ILE A 29 9.07 -0.85 -2.66
CA ILE A 29 9.80 -0.24 -1.54
C ILE A 29 11.11 0.32 -2.09
N SER A 30 11.33 1.61 -1.88
CA SER A 30 12.57 2.29 -2.26
C SER A 30 13.77 1.77 -1.47
N LYS A 31 14.87 1.55 -2.18
CA LYS A 31 16.16 1.09 -1.65
C LYS A 31 17.25 2.16 -1.76
N THR A 32 16.89 3.39 -2.13
CA THR A 32 17.86 4.49 -2.24
C THR A 32 18.30 4.95 -0.86
N GLU A 33 19.52 5.47 -0.76
CA GLU A 33 20.06 5.99 0.51
C GLU A 33 19.30 7.22 1.01
N ASP A 34 18.84 8.08 0.09
CA ASP A 34 18.09 9.30 0.44
C ASP A 34 16.64 9.02 0.86
N ASN A 35 16.03 7.93 0.37
CA ASN A 35 14.63 7.60 0.62
C ASN A 35 14.45 6.10 0.91
N PRO A 36 15.11 5.54 1.95
CA PRO A 36 15.05 4.12 2.24
C PRO A 36 13.67 3.74 2.79
N ASN A 37 13.19 2.56 2.43
CA ASN A 37 11.95 1.95 2.96
C ASN A 37 10.64 2.70 2.64
N LYS A 38 10.69 3.76 1.80
CA LYS A 38 9.50 4.48 1.34
C LYS A 38 8.79 3.73 0.22
N LEU A 39 7.46 3.64 0.30
CA LEU A 39 6.64 3.03 -0.75
C LEU A 39 6.40 4.00 -1.91
N PHE A 40 6.44 3.49 -3.13
CA PHE A 40 6.12 4.24 -4.35
C PHE A 40 5.38 3.38 -5.37
N TYR A 41 4.70 4.05 -6.29
CA TYR A 41 4.08 3.47 -7.47
C TYR A 41 4.94 3.73 -8.71
N ASN A 42 5.07 2.71 -9.56
CA ASN A 42 5.72 2.85 -10.88
C ASN A 42 5.06 2.00 -11.96
N CYS A 43 5.48 2.21 -13.22
CA CYS A 43 5.11 1.34 -14.33
C CYS A 43 5.68 -0.08 -14.09
N PRO A 44 4.87 -1.15 -14.14
CA PRO A 44 5.37 -2.51 -13.90
C PRO A 44 6.23 -3.07 -15.04
N TYR A 45 6.24 -2.40 -16.19
CA TYR A 45 6.97 -2.83 -17.40
C TYR A 45 8.12 -1.88 -17.75
N ASP A 46 8.34 -0.83 -16.96
CA ASP A 46 9.37 0.20 -17.22
C ASP A 46 9.29 0.82 -18.63
N VAL A 47 8.09 0.88 -19.22
CA VAL A 47 7.85 1.44 -20.56
C VAL A 47 7.55 2.95 -20.50
N CYS A 48 7.06 3.45 -19.37
CA CYS A 48 6.83 4.88 -19.15
C CYS A 48 7.41 5.31 -17.80
N ASP A 49 7.70 6.61 -17.68
CA ASP A 49 8.33 7.20 -16.50
C ASP A 49 7.35 7.51 -15.37
N PHE A 50 6.19 6.84 -15.35
CA PHE A 50 5.21 7.01 -14.28
C PHE A 50 5.85 6.67 -12.93
N PHE A 51 5.86 7.66 -12.04
CA PHE A 51 6.38 7.54 -10.70
C PHE A 51 5.53 8.39 -9.74
N GLN A 52 5.14 7.81 -8.61
CA GLN A 52 4.46 8.56 -7.55
C GLN A 52 4.75 7.96 -6.18
N TRP A 53 5.21 8.78 -5.23
CA TRP A 53 5.33 8.35 -3.84
C TRP A 53 3.96 7.96 -3.28
N TRP A 54 3.90 6.87 -2.50
CA TRP A 54 2.70 6.58 -1.74
C TRP A 54 2.60 7.54 -0.55
N CYS A 55 1.52 8.33 -0.53
CA CYS A 55 1.13 9.12 0.61
C CYS A 55 -0.12 8.49 1.24
N PRO A 56 -0.09 8.13 2.53
CA PRO A 56 -1.26 7.60 3.21
C PRO A 56 -2.36 8.66 3.30
N GLU A 57 -3.58 8.31 2.90
CA GLU A 57 -4.78 9.09 3.19
C GLU A 57 -5.58 8.45 4.33
N PRO A 58 -6.38 9.21 5.10
CA PRO A 58 -7.20 8.66 6.18
C PRO A 58 -8.11 7.50 5.74
N SER A 59 -8.53 7.50 4.47
CA SER A 59 -9.34 6.44 3.87
C SER A 59 -8.61 5.09 3.68
N ASP A 60 -7.28 5.11 3.66
CA ASP A 60 -6.45 3.94 3.34
C ASP A 60 -6.25 3.03 4.56
N PHE A 61 -6.53 3.55 5.76
CA PHE A 61 -6.49 2.80 7.01
C PHE A 61 -7.88 2.32 7.39
N ASP A 62 -8.03 1.01 7.58
CA ASP A 62 -9.29 0.47 8.10
C ASP A 62 -9.31 0.61 9.63
N ASN A 63 -9.93 1.69 10.13
CA ASN A 63 -10.14 1.89 11.57
C ASN A 63 -11.08 0.84 12.20
N GLY A 64 -11.71 -0.03 11.39
CA GLY A 64 -12.68 -1.05 11.82
C GLY A 64 -12.10 -2.44 12.09
N ALA A 65 -10.79 -2.67 11.95
CA ALA A 65 -10.20 -4.01 12.13
C ALA A 65 -9.88 -4.40 13.59
N PHE A 66 -10.36 -3.61 14.58
CA PHE A 66 -10.25 -3.89 16.01
C PHE A 66 -11.59 -4.37 16.62
N PHE A 67 -12.35 -5.22 15.91
CA PHE A 67 -13.50 -5.91 16.50
C PHE A 67 -13.49 -7.38 16.09
N GLU A 68 -12.68 -8.18 16.78
CA GLU A 68 -13.01 -9.54 17.26
C GLU A 68 -11.79 -10.11 18.00
N GLY A 69 -11.83 -10.00 19.32
CA GLY A 69 -10.73 -10.41 20.19
C GLY A 69 -10.91 -10.07 21.67
N HIS A 70 -12.05 -9.52 22.09
CA HIS A 70 -12.47 -9.64 23.48
C HIS A 70 -12.81 -11.11 23.74
N ARG A 71 -11.82 -11.88 24.21
CA ARG A 71 -12.13 -12.97 25.13
C ARG A 71 -12.78 -12.33 26.34
N SER A 72 -14.10 -12.46 26.44
CA SER A 72 -14.80 -12.36 27.70
C SER A 72 -14.13 -13.36 28.65
N VAL A 73 -13.41 -12.84 29.65
CA VAL A 73 -13.12 -13.62 30.85
C VAL A 73 -14.47 -13.74 31.56
N GLN A 74 -15.09 -14.92 31.45
CA GLN A 74 -16.01 -15.40 32.47
C GLN A 74 -15.20 -15.79 33.70
#